data_AF-A0A640KVD6-F1
#
_entry.id   AF-A0A640KVD6-F1
#
_cell.length_a   1.000
_cell.length_b   1.000
_cell.length_c   1.000
_cell.angle_alpha   90.00
_cell.angle_beta   90.00
_cell.angle_gamma   90.00
#
_symmetry.space_group_name_H-M   'P 1'
#
loop_
_entity.id
_entity.type
_entity.pdbx_description
1 polymer ?
#
loop_
_entity_poly.entity_id
_entity_poly.type
_entity_poly.pdbx_seq_one_letter_code
_entity_poly.pdbx_strand_id
1 'polypeptide(L)'
;MLFDSDDDNLPEVPITGSHIHMPLKTSDAQAERLQQLEAEYHASRPETAAARHRAAHGRPSSKPLSHPEPMKAASHVWEERDEAAFYELRSLVPHLSPQFACSYSDTVLLIAAIQSGGAASGNRHTLADKCQSLEADHRQLEQRLEKSRAQCEDLKREVAEVKQKLRVVQEESKSSVNALAQRREEMRKQLLLEETRSEKLRVRNKKLEQENDSLKGRVRGQLH
;
A
#
# COMPACT_ATOMS: atom_id res chain seq x y z
N MET A 1 63.79 -29.92 29.46
CA MET A 1 63.58 -30.17 28.03
C MET A 1 62.07 -30.04 27.81
N LEU A 2 61.62 -28.84 27.44
CA LEU A 2 61.28 -28.46 26.06
C LEU A 2 60.12 -29.29 25.52
N PHE A 3 58.89 -28.77 25.68
CA PHE A 3 57.79 -29.03 24.77
C PHE A 3 57.34 -27.67 24.24
N ASP A 4 57.45 -27.55 22.92
CA ASP A 4 57.15 -26.37 22.11
C ASP A 4 55.64 -26.11 21.99
N SER A 5 55.37 -24.83 21.74
CA SER A 5 54.10 -24.21 21.37
C SER A 5 53.47 -24.77 20.09
N ASP A 6 52.15 -24.95 20.12
CA ASP A 6 51.21 -24.63 19.03
C ASP A 6 50.16 -23.72 19.70
N ASP A 7 50.31 -22.40 19.65
CA ASP A 7 49.87 -21.47 18.59
C ASP A 7 48.35 -21.49 18.35
N ASP A 8 47.72 -20.60 19.13
CA ASP A 8 46.68 -19.64 18.74
C ASP A 8 45.93 -19.84 17.42
N ASN A 9 44.60 -19.94 17.55
CA ASN A 9 43.66 -19.13 16.78
C ASN A 9 42.24 -19.32 17.34
N LEU A 10 41.93 -18.61 18.42
CA LEU A 10 40.55 -18.36 18.83
C LEU A 10 40.28 -16.85 18.71
N PRO A 11 39.18 -16.43 18.06
CA PRO A 11 38.87 -15.02 17.91
C PRO A 11 38.63 -14.39 19.28
N GLU A 12 39.27 -13.24 19.52
CA GLU A 12 39.11 -12.43 20.71
C GLU A 12 37.63 -12.11 20.95
N VAL A 13 37.08 -12.63 22.06
CA VAL A 13 35.76 -12.26 22.55
C VAL A 13 35.88 -10.85 23.15
N PRO A 14 35.06 -9.87 22.75
CA PRO A 14 35.12 -8.55 23.33
C PRO A 14 34.79 -8.60 24.83
N ILE A 15 35.79 -8.30 25.65
CA ILE A 15 35.64 -8.05 27.08
C ILE A 15 34.84 -6.76 27.24
N THR A 16 33.52 -6.86 27.41
CA THR A 16 32.67 -5.72 27.78
C THR A 16 32.82 -5.43 29.27
N GLY A 17 33.96 -4.86 29.63
CA GLY A 17 34.24 -4.22 30.90
C GLY A 17 34.83 -2.85 30.64
N SER A 18 34.05 -1.92 30.09
CA SER A 18 34.38 -0.50 30.16
C SER A 18 33.12 0.34 30.16
N HIS A 19 32.98 1.04 31.27
CA HIS A 19 31.91 1.92 31.68
C HIS A 19 31.98 3.20 30.83
N ILE A 20 31.48 3.18 29.59
CA ILE A 20 31.21 4.42 28.85
C ILE A 20 29.76 4.82 29.16
N HIS A 21 29.62 5.75 30.10
CA HIS A 21 28.40 6.53 30.28
C HIS A 21 28.11 7.25 28.95
N MET A 22 27.21 6.70 28.14
CA MET A 22 26.53 7.49 27.13
C MET A 22 25.55 8.41 27.87
N PRO A 23 25.62 9.74 27.68
CA PRO A 23 24.66 10.63 28.30
C PRO A 23 23.29 10.30 27.73
N LEU A 24 22.29 10.14 28.62
CA LEU A 24 20.89 10.11 28.21
C LEU A 24 20.65 11.31 27.30
N LYS A 25 20.44 11.07 26.00
CA LYS A 25 19.92 12.09 25.11
C LYS A 25 18.55 12.46 25.68
N THR A 26 18.44 13.71 26.13
CA THR A 26 17.23 14.26 26.71
C THR A 26 16.08 14.05 25.73
N SER A 27 14.89 13.77 26.26
CA SER A 27 13.64 13.57 25.51
C SER A 27 13.42 14.65 24.42
N ASP A 28 13.93 15.84 24.65
CA ASP A 28 13.82 17.00 23.76
C ASP A 28 14.60 16.82 22.46
N ALA A 29 15.81 16.24 22.51
CA ALA A 29 16.62 15.99 21.32
C ALA A 29 16.01 14.93 20.40
N GLN A 30 15.21 14.02 20.97
CA GLN A 30 14.47 13.02 20.20
C GLN A 30 13.19 13.61 19.60
N ALA A 31 12.54 14.55 20.29
CA ALA A 31 11.37 15.26 19.80
C ALA A 31 11.73 16.18 18.62
N GLU A 32 12.84 16.92 18.70
CA GLU A 32 13.32 17.77 17.60
C GLU A 32 13.65 16.95 16.34
N ARG A 33 14.23 15.75 16.53
CA ARG A 33 14.52 14.85 15.41
C ARG A 33 13.26 14.32 14.73
N LEU A 34 12.22 14.00 15.50
CA LEU A 34 10.92 13.60 14.96
C LEU A 34 10.26 14.74 14.18
N GLN A 35 10.33 15.97 14.71
CA GLN A 35 9.79 17.15 14.05
C GLN A 35 10.50 17.46 12.73
N GLN A 36 11.83 17.27 12.66
CA GLN A 36 12.59 17.40 11.40
C GLN A 36 12.16 16.35 10.37
N LEU A 37 11.98 15.09 10.77
CA LEU A 37 11.53 14.02 9.88
C LEU A 37 10.09 14.25 9.36
N GLU A 38 9.20 14.80 10.19
CA GLU A 38 7.85 15.17 9.76
C GLU A 38 7.88 16.32 8.74
N ALA A 39 8.74 17.33 8.94
CA ALA A 39 8.91 18.42 7.99
C ALA A 39 9.47 17.94 6.65
N GLU A 40 10.45 17.02 6.66
CA GLU A 40 11.00 16.41 5.44
C GLU A 40 9.95 15.55 4.71
N TYR A 41 9.11 14.83 5.45
CA TYR A 41 8.03 14.04 4.87
C TYR A 41 6.95 14.92 4.21
N HIS A 42 6.62 16.05 4.83
CA HIS A 42 5.69 17.02 4.25
C HIS A 42 6.29 17.72 3.01
N ALA A 43 7.58 18.02 3.02
CA ALA A 43 8.27 18.62 1.88
C ALA A 43 8.43 17.66 0.69
N SER A 44 8.52 16.35 0.93
CA SER A 44 8.71 15.33 -0.10
C SER A 44 7.41 14.74 -0.66
N ARG A 45 6.24 15.19 -0.18
CA ARG A 45 4.94 14.71 -0.65
C ARG A 45 4.51 15.43 -1.93
N PRO A 46 4.47 14.76 -3.10
CA PRO A 46 3.96 15.37 -4.32
C PRO A 46 2.43 15.55 -4.23
N GLU A 47 1.99 16.80 -4.35
CA GLU A 47 0.59 17.22 -4.43
C GLU A 47 -0.12 16.62 -5.65
N THR A 48 -0.67 15.40 -5.55
CA THR A 48 -1.51 14.85 -6.65
C THR A 48 -2.76 14.09 -6.19
N ALA A 49 -3.09 14.04 -4.91
CA ALA A 49 -4.20 13.19 -4.42
C ALA A 49 -5.45 13.94 -3.93
N ALA A 50 -5.53 15.27 -3.98
CA ALA A 50 -6.61 16.02 -3.31
C ALA A 50 -7.65 16.70 -4.24
N ALA A 51 -7.61 16.52 -5.57
CA ALA A 51 -8.46 17.31 -6.49
C ALA A 51 -9.21 16.49 -7.55
N ARG A 52 -9.72 15.29 -7.22
CA ARG A 52 -10.51 14.47 -8.17
C ARG A 52 -11.81 13.92 -7.62
N HIS A 53 -12.61 14.71 -6.92
CA HIS A 53 -14.03 14.38 -6.72
C HIS A 53 -14.87 15.65 -6.60
N ARG A 54 -15.13 16.34 -7.71
CA ARG A 54 -16.27 17.27 -7.90
C ARG A 54 -16.30 17.77 -9.35
N ALA A 55 -16.85 16.94 -10.26
CA ALA A 55 -17.36 17.40 -11.55
C ALA A 55 -18.21 16.29 -12.17
N ALA A 56 -19.49 16.25 -11.81
CA ALA A 56 -20.51 15.60 -12.62
C ALA A 56 -21.65 16.61 -12.79
N HIS A 57 -21.43 17.55 -13.72
CA HIS A 57 -22.49 18.27 -14.42
C HIS A 57 -23.49 17.23 -14.97
N GLY A 58 -24.78 17.35 -14.73
CA GLY A 58 -25.62 18.36 -15.37
C GLY A 58 -26.22 17.76 -16.64
N ARG A 59 -27.32 17.02 -16.50
CA ARG A 59 -28.16 16.56 -17.61
C ARG A 59 -29.59 17.08 -17.38
N PRO A 60 -30.02 18.17 -18.04
CA PRO A 60 -31.44 18.42 -18.23
C PRO A 60 -31.87 17.74 -19.53
N SER A 61 -32.79 16.80 -19.36
CA SER A 61 -33.59 16.20 -20.43
C SER A 61 -34.61 17.23 -20.92
N SER A 62 -34.51 17.66 -22.18
CA SER A 62 -35.57 18.39 -22.88
C SER A 62 -36.08 17.60 -24.09
N LYS A 63 -37.40 17.61 -24.20
CA LYS A 63 -38.28 16.95 -25.18
C LYS A 63 -38.28 17.67 -26.56
N PRO A 64 -38.93 17.07 -27.59
CA PRO A 64 -38.63 17.29 -29.01
C PRO A 64 -39.57 18.29 -29.71
N LEU A 65 -39.05 19.01 -30.70
CA LEU A 65 -39.71 19.71 -31.81
C LEU A 65 -38.58 19.97 -32.84
N SER A 66 -38.68 19.82 -34.16
CA SER A 66 -39.79 19.84 -35.11
C SER A 66 -39.30 19.32 -36.48
N HIS A 67 -40.22 18.84 -37.31
CA HIS A 67 -40.05 18.57 -38.75
C HIS A 67 -39.48 19.78 -39.52
N PRO A 68 -38.65 19.54 -40.55
CA PRO A 68 -38.69 20.31 -41.78
C PRO A 68 -39.33 19.49 -42.91
N GLU A 69 -40.18 20.17 -43.67
CA GLU A 69 -40.89 19.68 -44.86
C GLU A 69 -39.96 19.22 -46.01
N PRO A 70 -40.46 18.36 -46.91
CA PRO A 70 -39.64 17.69 -47.93
C PRO A 70 -39.26 18.61 -49.08
N MET A 71 -37.95 18.75 -49.30
CA MET A 71 -37.35 19.33 -50.50
C MET A 71 -37.68 18.50 -51.74
N LYS A 72 -38.67 18.93 -52.53
CA LYS A 72 -39.00 18.30 -53.83
C LYS A 72 -37.91 18.46 -54.91
N ALA A 73 -36.91 19.31 -54.70
CA ALA A 73 -35.74 19.43 -55.59
C ALA A 73 -34.66 18.37 -55.31
N ALA A 74 -34.71 17.71 -54.16
CA ALA A 74 -33.75 16.65 -53.83
C ALA A 74 -34.14 15.32 -54.51
N SER A 75 -35.44 15.06 -54.69
CA SER A 75 -35.96 13.77 -55.19
C SER A 75 -35.32 13.33 -56.51
N HIS A 76 -35.21 14.24 -57.48
CA HIS A 76 -34.65 13.93 -58.80
C HIS A 76 -33.14 13.63 -58.75
N VAL A 77 -32.40 14.29 -57.85
CA VAL A 77 -30.96 14.07 -57.68
C VAL A 77 -30.68 12.76 -56.93
N TRP A 78 -31.58 12.37 -56.01
CA TRP A 78 -31.49 11.08 -55.33
C TRP A 78 -31.88 9.93 -56.28
N GLU A 79 -32.91 10.10 -57.12
CA GLU A 79 -33.31 9.09 -58.11
C GLU A 79 -32.20 8.82 -59.16
N GLU A 80 -31.53 9.87 -59.67
CA GLU A 80 -30.39 9.69 -60.58
C GLU A 80 -29.19 8.99 -59.92
N ARG A 81 -28.92 9.30 -58.65
CA ARG A 81 -27.85 8.66 -57.88
C ARG A 81 -28.17 7.20 -57.57
N ASP A 82 -29.42 6.92 -57.26
CA ASP A 82 -29.92 5.58 -57.01
C ASP A 82 -29.74 4.74 -58.27
N GLU A 83 -30.24 5.22 -59.41
CA GLU A 83 -30.14 4.53 -60.69
C GLU A 83 -28.68 4.31 -61.12
N ALA A 84 -27.80 5.31 -60.97
CA ALA A 84 -26.37 5.17 -61.25
C ALA A 84 -25.69 4.08 -60.38
N ALA A 85 -26.00 4.04 -59.08
CA ALA A 85 -25.47 3.01 -58.18
C ALA A 85 -26.00 1.61 -58.55
N PHE A 86 -27.27 1.48 -58.95
CA PHE A 86 -27.79 0.18 -59.43
C PHE A 86 -27.13 -0.28 -60.73
N TYR A 87 -26.86 0.65 -61.67
CA TYR A 87 -26.10 0.34 -62.87
C TYR A 87 -24.67 -0.11 -62.54
N GLU A 88 -24.00 0.57 -61.62
CA GLU A 88 -22.66 0.17 -61.15
C GLU A 88 -22.70 -1.23 -60.53
N LEU A 89 -23.65 -1.51 -59.63
CA LEU A 89 -23.79 -2.83 -59.02
C LEU A 89 -24.05 -3.94 -60.06
N ARG A 90 -24.90 -3.70 -61.07
CA ARG A 90 -25.16 -4.66 -62.16
C ARG A 90 -23.94 -4.87 -63.06
N SER A 91 -23.10 -3.85 -63.22
CA SER A 91 -21.82 -3.99 -63.94
C SER A 91 -20.83 -4.86 -63.17
N LEU A 92 -20.82 -4.76 -61.84
CA LEU A 92 -19.98 -5.56 -60.95
C LEU A 92 -20.51 -7.00 -60.76
N VAL A 93 -21.82 -7.21 -60.88
CA VAL A 93 -22.49 -8.52 -60.71
C VAL A 93 -23.38 -8.84 -61.91
N PRO A 94 -22.82 -9.38 -63.02
CA PRO A 94 -23.56 -9.62 -64.26
C PRO A 94 -24.72 -10.62 -64.15
N HIS A 95 -24.75 -11.44 -63.11
CA HIS A 95 -25.80 -12.45 -62.86
C HIS A 95 -26.91 -11.94 -61.93
N LEU A 96 -26.91 -10.65 -61.58
CA LEU A 96 -27.95 -10.05 -60.76
C LEU A 96 -29.28 -10.04 -61.54
N SER A 97 -30.34 -10.59 -60.95
CA SER A 97 -31.66 -10.65 -61.59
C SER A 97 -32.14 -9.25 -61.98
N PRO A 98 -32.78 -9.06 -63.16
CA PRO A 98 -33.39 -7.78 -63.54
C PRO A 98 -34.45 -7.28 -62.55
N GLN A 99 -35.04 -8.20 -61.77
CA GLN A 99 -36.05 -7.93 -60.74
C GLN A 99 -35.44 -7.61 -59.37
N PHE A 100 -34.11 -7.70 -59.22
CA PHE A 100 -33.45 -7.38 -57.96
C PHE A 100 -33.54 -5.87 -57.71
N ALA A 101 -34.12 -5.53 -56.57
CA ALA A 101 -34.18 -4.18 -56.02
C ALA A 101 -33.71 -4.24 -54.57
N CYS A 102 -32.85 -3.29 -54.17
CA CYS A 102 -32.50 -3.06 -52.78
C CYS A 102 -32.53 -1.55 -52.51
N SER A 103 -32.26 -1.09 -51.29
CA SER A 103 -32.17 0.34 -51.03
C SER A 103 -30.85 0.91 -51.56
N TYR A 104 -30.76 2.21 -51.85
CA TYR A 104 -29.50 2.85 -52.25
C TYR A 104 -28.36 2.55 -51.26
N SER A 105 -28.65 2.61 -49.96
CA SER A 105 -27.68 2.28 -48.91
C SER A 105 -27.17 0.85 -49.04
N ASP A 106 -28.04 -0.10 -49.34
CA ASP A 106 -27.64 -1.50 -49.53
C ASP A 106 -26.81 -1.67 -50.81
N THR A 107 -27.18 -0.99 -51.89
CA THR A 107 -26.42 -0.97 -53.16
C THR A 107 -25.01 -0.46 -52.95
N VAL A 108 -24.84 0.67 -52.26
CA VAL A 108 -23.53 1.23 -51.94
C VAL A 108 -22.72 0.29 -51.04
N LEU A 109 -23.36 -0.36 -50.05
CA LEU A 109 -22.69 -1.34 -49.19
C LEU A 109 -22.24 -2.57 -49.98
N LEU A 110 -23.07 -3.06 -50.91
CA LEU A 110 -22.72 -4.19 -51.79
C LEU A 110 -21.57 -3.84 -52.73
N ILE A 111 -21.62 -2.67 -53.38
CA ILE A 111 -20.53 -2.17 -54.22
C ILE A 111 -19.25 -2.06 -53.40
N ALA A 112 -19.31 -1.42 -52.22
CA ALA A 112 -18.17 -1.28 -51.33
C ALA A 112 -17.63 -2.64 -50.87
N ALA A 113 -18.49 -3.60 -50.54
CA ALA A 113 -18.11 -4.96 -50.16
C ALA A 113 -17.44 -5.73 -51.30
N ILE A 114 -17.96 -5.60 -52.53
CA ILE A 114 -17.40 -6.21 -53.74
C ILE A 114 -16.04 -5.58 -54.06
N GLN A 115 -15.93 -4.26 -54.04
CA GLN A 115 -14.68 -3.54 -54.30
C GLN A 115 -13.64 -3.80 -53.21
N SER A 116 -14.06 -3.84 -51.93
CA SER A 116 -13.17 -4.13 -50.79
C SER A 116 -12.85 -5.62 -50.62
N GLY A 117 -13.64 -6.50 -51.24
CA GLY A 117 -13.43 -7.95 -51.33
C GLY A 117 -12.69 -8.41 -52.58
N GLY A 118 -12.70 -7.62 -53.66
CA GLY A 118 -12.05 -7.93 -54.95
C GLY A 118 -10.59 -7.46 -55.04
N ALA A 119 -10.14 -6.55 -54.18
CA ALA A 119 -8.75 -6.12 -54.12
C ALA A 119 -7.89 -7.10 -53.30
N ALA A 120 -7.54 -8.23 -53.91
CA ALA A 120 -6.35 -8.99 -53.52
C ALA A 120 -5.10 -8.17 -53.91
N SER A 121 -4.66 -7.26 -53.05
CA SER A 121 -3.34 -6.63 -53.21
C SER A 121 -2.78 -6.14 -51.88
N GLY A 122 -1.73 -6.81 -51.42
CA GLY A 122 -0.56 -6.14 -50.86
C GLY A 122 -0.23 -6.36 -49.39
N ASN A 123 -1.19 -6.30 -48.47
CA ASN A 123 -0.81 -6.24 -47.04
C ASN A 123 -1.88 -6.73 -46.04
N ARG A 124 -2.65 -7.77 -46.38
CA ARG A 124 -3.62 -8.36 -45.45
C ARG A 124 -3.08 -9.66 -44.88
N HIS A 125 -2.70 -9.63 -43.59
CA HIS A 125 -2.67 -10.84 -42.77
C HIS A 125 -3.95 -11.64 -43.05
N THR A 126 -3.78 -12.89 -43.47
CA THR A 126 -4.92 -13.76 -43.75
C THR A 126 -5.75 -13.91 -42.47
N LEU A 127 -7.04 -14.24 -42.60
CA LEU A 127 -7.88 -14.48 -41.42
C LEU A 127 -7.25 -15.54 -40.49
N ALA A 128 -6.57 -16.53 -41.07
CA ALA A 128 -5.79 -17.53 -40.34
C ALA A 128 -4.66 -16.90 -39.51
N ASP A 129 -3.90 -15.95 -40.06
CA ASP A 129 -2.83 -15.24 -39.33
C ASP A 129 -3.39 -14.43 -38.16
N LYS A 130 -4.56 -13.79 -38.33
CA LYS A 130 -5.23 -13.06 -37.24
C LYS A 130 -5.71 -14.00 -36.14
N CYS A 131 -6.27 -15.16 -36.50
CA CYS A 131 -6.66 -16.18 -35.52
C CYS A 131 -5.43 -16.69 -34.75
N GLN A 132 -4.32 -16.97 -35.43
CA GLN A 132 -3.08 -17.39 -34.76
C GLN A 132 -2.51 -16.31 -33.85
N SER A 133 -2.53 -15.04 -34.26
CA SER A 133 -2.11 -13.91 -33.41
C SER A 133 -2.99 -13.80 -32.17
N LEU A 134 -4.31 -13.89 -32.31
CA LEU A 134 -5.24 -13.82 -31.17
C LEU A 134 -5.09 -15.02 -30.23
N GLU A 135 -4.82 -16.22 -30.74
CA GLU A 135 -4.52 -17.39 -29.92
C GLU A 135 -3.20 -17.24 -29.17
N ALA A 136 -2.17 -16.67 -29.80
CA ALA A 136 -0.89 -16.38 -29.15
C ALA A 136 -1.07 -15.34 -28.03
N ASP A 137 -1.81 -14.25 -28.30
CA ASP A 137 -2.12 -13.21 -27.32
C ASP A 137 -2.94 -13.77 -26.15
N HIS A 138 -3.92 -14.64 -26.43
CA HIS A 138 -4.71 -15.31 -25.40
C HIS A 138 -3.81 -16.14 -24.47
N ARG A 139 -2.95 -17.00 -25.03
CA ARG A 139 -2.00 -17.81 -24.23
C ARG A 139 -1.05 -16.93 -23.43
N GLN A 140 -0.58 -15.82 -24.00
CA GLN A 140 0.28 -14.88 -23.30
C GLN A 140 -0.44 -14.21 -22.11
N LEU A 141 -1.69 -13.79 -22.31
CA LEU A 141 -2.51 -13.20 -21.26
C LEU A 141 -2.84 -14.21 -20.17
N GLU A 142 -3.15 -15.46 -20.52
CA GLU A 142 -3.36 -16.55 -19.56
C GLU A 142 -2.11 -16.80 -18.71
N GLN A 143 -0.93 -16.85 -19.32
CA GLN A 143 0.33 -17.00 -18.59
C GLN A 143 0.60 -15.82 -17.65
N ARG A 144 0.30 -14.59 -18.08
CA ARG A 144 0.44 -13.40 -17.22
C ARG A 144 -0.54 -13.43 -16.05
N LEU A 145 -1.77 -13.86 -16.30
CA LEU A 145 -2.80 -14.01 -15.29
C LEU A 145 -2.39 -15.06 -14.25
N GLU A 146 -1.86 -16.20 -14.69
CA GLU A 146 -1.42 -17.26 -13.79
C GLU A 146 -0.23 -16.81 -12.93
N LYS A 147 0.74 -16.10 -13.52
CA LYS A 147 1.84 -15.48 -12.75
C LYS A 147 1.31 -14.49 -11.71
N SER A 148 0.34 -13.66 -12.09
CA SER A 148 -0.26 -12.69 -11.18
C SER A 148 -1.05 -13.38 -10.05
N ARG A 149 -1.74 -14.48 -10.33
CA ARG A 149 -2.41 -15.31 -9.31
C ARG A 149 -1.42 -15.90 -8.33
N ALA A 150 -0.32 -16.48 -8.82
CA ALA A 150 0.73 -17.00 -7.96
C ALA A 150 1.30 -15.91 -7.04
N GLN A 151 1.62 -14.74 -7.58
CA GLN A 151 2.08 -13.58 -6.79
C GLN A 151 1.05 -13.13 -5.76
N CYS A 152 -0.25 -13.11 -6.11
CA CYS A 152 -1.31 -12.79 -5.16
C CYS A 152 -1.35 -13.79 -4.00
N GLU A 153 -1.22 -15.08 -4.28
CA GLU A 153 -1.20 -16.11 -3.24
C GLU A 153 0.05 -16.02 -2.35
N ASP A 154 1.21 -15.70 -2.92
CA ASP A 154 2.45 -15.48 -2.17
C ASP A 154 2.29 -14.26 -1.23
N LEU A 155 1.80 -13.13 -1.75
CA LEU A 155 1.53 -11.93 -0.95
C LEU A 155 0.50 -12.18 0.15
N LYS A 156 -0.54 -13.00 -0.10
CA LYS A 156 -1.49 -13.39 0.95
C LYS A 156 -0.80 -14.15 2.08
N ARG A 157 0.12 -15.07 1.74
CA ARG A 157 0.90 -15.82 2.74
C ARG A 157 1.82 -14.89 3.53
N GLU A 158 2.52 -13.97 2.87
CA GLU A 158 3.36 -12.98 3.53
C GLU A 158 2.55 -12.08 4.48
N VAL A 159 1.39 -11.57 4.04
CA VAL A 159 0.50 -10.75 4.88
C VAL A 159 0.00 -11.54 6.09
N ALA A 160 -0.32 -12.82 5.93
CA ALA A 160 -0.73 -13.67 7.04
C ALA A 160 0.42 -13.87 8.06
N GLU A 161 1.64 -14.09 7.58
CA GLU A 161 2.83 -14.22 8.42
C GLU A 161 3.13 -12.93 9.18
N VAL A 162 3.12 -11.77 8.50
CA VAL A 162 3.34 -10.46 9.12
C VAL A 162 2.27 -10.16 10.16
N LYS A 163 1.00 -10.46 9.88
CA LYS A 163 -0.09 -10.31 10.86
C LYS A 163 0.13 -11.18 12.09
N GLN A 164 0.61 -12.41 11.92
CA GLN A 164 0.90 -13.29 13.03
C GLN A 164 2.07 -12.77 13.87
N LYS A 165 3.17 -12.35 13.24
CA LYS A 165 4.31 -11.72 13.90
C LYS A 165 3.88 -10.47 14.69
N LEU A 166 3.03 -9.64 14.10
CA LEU A 166 2.50 -8.45 14.77
C LEU A 166 1.70 -8.79 16.03
N ARG A 167 0.86 -9.85 15.99
CA ARG A 167 0.10 -10.31 17.16
C ARG A 167 1.02 -10.77 18.28
N VAL A 168 2.05 -11.56 17.95
CA VAL A 168 3.05 -12.02 18.93
C VAL A 168 3.75 -10.84 19.59
N VAL A 169 4.23 -9.86 18.82
CA VAL A 169 4.88 -8.66 19.36
C VAL A 169 3.92 -7.85 20.25
N GLN A 170 2.64 -7.74 19.88
CA GLN A 170 1.63 -7.08 20.71
C GLN A 170 1.38 -7.82 22.03
N GLU A 171 1.36 -9.14 22.02
CA GLU A 171 1.21 -9.96 23.23
C GLU A 171 2.44 -9.87 24.13
N GLU A 172 3.64 -9.91 23.57
CA GLU A 172 4.91 -9.70 24.29
C GLU A 172 4.97 -8.31 24.92
N SER A 173 4.56 -7.27 24.19
CA SER A 173 4.49 -5.90 24.71
C SER A 173 3.53 -5.80 25.89
N LYS A 174 2.32 -6.36 25.78
CA LYS A 174 1.34 -6.39 26.88
C LYS A 174 1.87 -7.16 28.08
N SER A 175 2.50 -8.31 27.86
CA SER A 175 3.14 -9.12 28.91
C SER A 175 4.23 -8.34 29.64
N SER A 176 5.11 -7.67 28.89
CA SER A 176 6.19 -6.84 29.44
C SER A 176 5.66 -5.67 30.27
N VAL A 177 4.64 -4.95 29.79
CA VAL A 177 4.00 -3.86 30.54
C VAL A 177 3.40 -4.38 31.86
N ASN A 178 2.72 -5.53 31.82
CA ASN A 178 2.15 -6.13 33.02
C ASN A 178 3.23 -6.55 34.02
N ALA A 179 4.31 -7.18 33.56
CA ALA A 179 5.45 -7.56 34.41
C ALA A 179 6.11 -6.34 35.04
N LEU A 180 6.29 -5.26 34.27
CA LEU A 180 6.87 -4.01 34.79
C LEU A 180 5.94 -3.33 35.81
N ALA A 181 4.62 -3.37 35.59
CA ALA A 181 3.64 -2.85 36.54
C ALA A 181 3.65 -3.64 37.86
N GLN A 182 3.73 -4.97 37.80
CA GLN A 182 3.86 -5.83 38.98
C GLN A 182 5.15 -5.52 39.74
N ARG A 183 6.29 -5.45 39.05
CA ARG A 183 7.58 -5.10 39.65
C ARG A 183 7.57 -3.72 40.30
N ARG A 184 6.91 -2.73 39.69
CA ARG A 184 6.75 -1.39 40.27
C ARG A 184 5.95 -1.44 41.57
N GLU A 185 4.89 -2.22 41.61
CA GLU A 185 4.05 -2.38 42.80
C GLU A 185 4.78 -3.12 43.92
N GLU A 186 5.56 -4.15 43.59
CA GLU A 186 6.43 -4.84 44.56
C GLU A 186 7.48 -3.90 45.16
N MET A 187 8.15 -3.11 44.32
CA MET A 187 9.13 -2.12 44.76
C MET A 187 8.49 -1.07 45.67
N ARG A 188 7.28 -0.60 45.33
CA ARG A 188 6.52 0.33 46.17
C ARG A 188 6.23 -0.26 47.56
N LYS A 189 5.84 -1.53 47.63
CA LYS A 189 5.60 -2.23 48.90
C LYS A 189 6.88 -2.40 49.71
N GLN A 190 7.99 -2.76 49.06
CA GLN A 190 9.30 -2.86 49.72
C GLN A 190 9.73 -1.52 50.30
N LEU A 191 9.63 -0.43 49.52
CA LEU A 191 9.95 0.92 49.98
C LEU A 191 9.14 1.30 51.23
N LEU A 192 7.82 1.05 51.22
CA LEU A 192 6.96 1.33 52.37
C LEU A 192 7.39 0.55 53.63
N LEU A 193 7.80 -0.71 53.48
CA LEU A 193 8.31 -1.51 54.59
C LEU A 193 9.66 -0.99 55.11
N GLU A 194 10.55 -0.54 54.22
CA GLU A 194 11.83 0.05 54.62
C GLU A 194 11.67 1.42 55.28
N GLU A 195 10.75 2.26 54.79
CA GLU A 195 10.41 3.55 55.40
C GLU A 195 9.88 3.35 56.82
N THR A 196 8.94 2.41 57.00
CA THR A 196 8.39 2.11 58.34
C THR A 196 9.44 1.49 59.27
N ARG A 197 10.35 0.65 58.78
CA ARG A 197 11.47 0.12 59.55
C ARG A 197 12.45 1.23 59.96
N SER A 198 12.79 2.11 59.04
CA SER A 198 13.71 3.24 59.25
C SER A 198 13.14 4.21 60.28
N GLU A 199 11.83 4.50 60.21
CA GLU A 199 11.15 5.35 61.19
C GLU A 199 11.17 4.73 62.59
N LYS A 200 10.89 3.42 62.71
CA LYS A 200 10.99 2.71 64.00
C LYS A 200 12.40 2.78 64.59
N LEU A 201 13.42 2.58 63.76
CA LEU A 201 14.82 2.68 64.18
C LEU A 201 15.17 4.11 64.61
N ARG A 202 14.71 5.12 63.87
CA ARG A 202 14.90 6.54 64.21
C ARG A 202 14.30 6.88 65.57
N VAL A 203 13.07 6.44 65.85
CA VAL A 203 12.43 6.63 67.16
C VAL A 203 13.19 5.93 68.28
N ARG A 204 13.66 4.69 68.04
CA ARG A 204 14.44 3.94 69.03
C ARG A 204 15.80 4.59 69.31
N ASN A 205 16.52 5.02 68.28
CA ASN A 205 17.78 5.75 68.43
C ASN A 205 17.59 7.04 69.23
N LYS A 206 16.53 7.81 68.93
CA LYS A 206 16.23 9.03 69.71
C LYS A 206 15.98 8.73 71.19
N LYS A 207 15.32 7.63 71.52
CA LYS A 207 15.13 7.21 72.93
C LYS A 207 16.46 6.83 73.59
N LEU A 208 17.31 6.07 72.89
CA LEU A 208 18.63 5.69 73.38
C LEU A 208 19.54 6.91 73.57
N GLU A 209 19.48 7.89 72.68
CA GLU A 209 20.19 9.17 72.81
C GLU A 209 19.76 9.93 74.07
N GLN A 210 18.44 10.04 74.30
CA GLN A 210 17.90 10.68 75.51
C GLN A 210 18.32 9.97 76.81
N GLU A 211 18.29 8.63 76.82
CA GLU A 211 18.76 7.84 77.97
C GLU A 211 20.27 8.01 78.20
N ASN A 212 21.06 8.02 77.12
CA ASN A 212 22.50 8.23 77.18
C ASN A 212 22.84 9.61 77.74
N ASP A 213 22.14 10.65 77.30
CA ASP A 213 22.30 12.01 77.81
C ASP A 213 21.89 12.13 79.29
N SER A 214 20.80 11.45 79.70
CA SER A 214 20.41 11.37 81.10
C SER A 214 21.48 10.70 81.97
N LEU A 215 22.04 9.58 81.50
CA LEU A 215 23.12 8.87 82.19
C LEU A 215 24.39 9.72 82.26
N LYS A 216 24.80 10.35 81.16
CA LYS A 216 25.91 11.31 81.13
C LYS A 216 25.70 12.45 82.12
N GLY A 217 24.48 12.98 82.21
CA GLY A 217 24.11 14.01 83.18
C GLY A 217 24.28 13.54 84.62
N ARG A 218 23.81 12.34 84.96
CA ARG A 218 23.96 11.75 86.31
C ARG A 218 25.42 11.50 86.68
N VAL A 219 26.22 10.95 85.76
CA VAL A 219 27.65 10.69 85.99
C VAL A 219 28.41 12.00 86.25
N ARG A 220 28.15 13.04 85.45
CA ARG A 220 28.75 14.37 85.69
C ARG A 220 28.32 14.96 87.04
N GLY A 221 27.06 14.78 87.42
CA GLY A 221 26.53 15.23 88.71
C GLY A 221 27.04 14.44 89.92
N GLN A 222 27.64 13.26 89.74
CA GLN A 222 28.29 12.49 90.81
C GLN A 222 29.79 12.79 90.95
N LEU A 223 30.40 13.42 89.93
CA LEU A 223 31.81 13.81 89.91
C LEU A 223 32.05 15.26 90.37
N HIS A 224 30.99 16.00 90.67
CA HIS A 224 30.99 17.35 91.25
C HIS A 224 30.36 17.31 92.64
#